data_AF-A0A1R2AXB8-F1
#
_entry.id   AF-A0A1R2AXB8-F1
#
_cell.length_a   1.000
_cell.length_b   1.000
_cell.length_c   1.000
_cell.angle_alpha   90.00
_cell.angle_beta   90.00
_cell.angle_gamma   90.00
#
_symmetry.space_group_name_H-M   'P 1'
#
loop_
_entity.id
_entity.type
_entity.pdbx_description
1 polymer ?
#
loop_
_entity_poly.entity_id
_entity_poly.type
_entity_poly.pdbx_seq_one_letter_code
_entity_poly.pdbx_strand_id
1 'polypeptide(L)'
;MKLIACFDECVNEWLDLYSQEAMSGNSDSMIIYAKLLMRGSKSFECDIKQALYWLKEACKHNPEAALILGKIYCKGKYVHKDIEKAFFYLKLATLFKCKCGKLREQYHNNLITNVHPCFPDEAGKEIVKLSISEDTMRKFEEDFKIWRSSL
;
A
#
# COMPACT_ATOMS: atom_id res chain seq x y z
N MET A 1 -10.85 30.97 2.49
CA MET A 1 -9.37 30.95 2.41
C MET A 1 -8.83 30.78 3.83
N LYS A 2 -8.39 29.58 4.27
CA LYS A 2 -7.66 29.38 5.55
C LYS A 2 -7.19 27.94 5.92
N LEU A 3 -7.52 26.89 5.16
CA LEU A 3 -6.99 25.53 5.44
C LEU A 3 -5.65 25.24 4.75
N ILE A 4 -5.43 25.78 3.54
CA ILE A 4 -4.20 25.55 2.78
C ILE A 4 -3.00 26.30 3.40
N ALA A 5 -3.24 27.50 3.95
CA ALA A 5 -2.18 28.30 4.58
C ALA A 5 -1.61 27.64 5.84
N CYS A 6 -2.47 27.06 6.68
CA CYS A 6 -2.05 26.36 7.90
C CYS A 6 -1.24 25.07 7.60
N PHE A 7 -1.56 24.38 6.49
CA PHE A 7 -0.78 23.22 6.06
C PHE A 7 0.66 23.61 5.70
N ASP A 8 0.84 24.67 4.92
CA ASP A 8 2.17 25.09 4.45
C ASP A 8 3.08 25.58 5.59
N GLU A 9 2.52 26.10 6.68
CA GLU A 9 3.29 26.59 7.84
C GLU A 9 3.90 25.44 8.67
N CYS A 10 3.19 24.31 8.83
CA CYS A 10 3.65 23.18 9.66
C CYS A 10 4.21 22.00 8.86
N VAL A 11 4.12 22.02 7.52
CA VAL A 11 4.44 20.84 6.70
C VAL A 11 5.88 20.34 6.88
N ASN A 12 6.84 21.23 7.09
CA ASN A 12 8.24 20.85 7.28
C ASN A 12 8.44 20.13 8.61
N GLU A 13 7.82 20.60 9.69
CA GLU A 13 7.88 19.95 11.00
C GLU A 13 7.26 18.54 10.95
N TRP A 14 6.13 18.39 10.24
CA TRP A 14 5.52 17.08 10.03
C TRP A 14 6.39 16.18 9.16
N LEU A 15 7.01 16.74 8.11
CA LEU A 15 7.91 16.00 7.24
C LEU A 15 9.07 15.41 8.04
N ASP A 16 9.71 16.22 8.88
CA ASP A 16 10.82 15.79 9.73
C ASP A 16 10.37 14.75 10.76
N LEU A 17 9.28 15.02 11.49
CA LEU A 17 8.73 14.11 12.49
C LEU A 17 8.41 12.73 11.90
N TYR A 18 7.61 12.70 10.83
CA TYR A 18 7.21 11.42 10.23
C TYR A 18 8.38 10.73 9.52
N SER A 19 9.39 11.46 9.04
CA SER A 19 10.61 10.83 8.51
C SER A 19 11.39 10.09 9.60
N GLN A 20 11.53 10.69 10.79
CA GLN A 20 12.23 10.07 11.92
C GLN A 20 11.48 8.85 12.44
N GLU A 21 10.16 8.94 12.59
CA GLU A 21 9.34 7.80 13.00
C GLU A 21 9.33 6.69 11.94
N ALA A 22 9.31 7.03 10.65
CA ALA A 22 9.45 6.07 9.57
C ALA A 22 10.80 5.33 9.64
N MET A 23 11.89 6.05 9.90
CA MET A 23 13.23 5.46 10.09
C MET A 23 13.30 4.55 11.33
N SER A 24 12.48 4.81 12.36
CA SER A 24 12.36 3.94 13.54
C SER A 24 11.52 2.67 13.30
N GLY A 25 10.96 2.49 12.10
CA GLY A 25 10.18 1.31 11.72
C GLY A 25 8.66 1.46 11.90
N ASN A 26 8.14 2.65 12.23
CA ASN A 26 6.70 2.86 12.36
C ASN A 26 6.02 2.87 10.97
N SER A 27 5.25 1.83 10.68
CA SER A 27 4.58 1.66 9.38
C SER A 27 3.51 2.73 9.10
N ASP A 28 2.88 3.29 10.13
CA ASP A 28 1.86 4.33 9.96
C ASP A 28 2.54 5.66 9.58
N SER A 29 3.65 5.97 10.24
CA SER A 29 4.48 7.14 9.91
C SER A 29 5.12 7.01 8.54
N MET A 30 5.54 5.82 8.11
CA MET A 30 5.98 5.57 6.73
C MET A 30 4.89 5.90 5.70
N ILE A 31 3.63 5.52 5.97
CA ILE A 31 2.49 5.84 5.09
C ILE A 31 2.25 7.36 5.05
N ILE A 32 2.26 8.02 6.22
CA ILE A 32 2.03 9.47 6.30
C ILE A 32 3.15 10.23 5.61
N TYR A 33 4.41 9.86 5.87
CA TYR A 33 5.58 10.45 5.23
C TYR A 33 5.52 10.29 3.71
N ALA A 34 5.18 9.10 3.21
CA ALA A 34 4.98 8.88 1.78
C ALA A 34 3.86 9.78 1.20
N LYS A 35 2.73 9.92 1.91
CA LYS A 35 1.63 10.81 1.47
C LYS A 35 2.08 12.27 1.40
N LEU A 36 2.93 12.73 2.34
CA LEU A 36 3.52 14.07 2.32
C LEU A 36 4.44 14.25 1.12
N LEU A 37 5.36 13.30 0.89
CA LEU A 37 6.27 13.30 -0.26
C LEU A 37 5.52 13.28 -1.60
N MET A 38 4.38 12.57 -1.71
CA MET A 38 3.57 12.56 -2.93
C MET A 38 2.85 13.88 -3.18
N ARG A 39 2.50 14.59 -2.11
CA ARG A 39 1.74 15.85 -2.18
C ARG A 39 2.65 17.04 -2.46
N GLY A 40 3.86 17.04 -1.92
CA GLY A 40 4.72 18.22 -1.91
C GLY A 40 4.12 19.37 -1.11
N SER A 41 4.79 20.51 -1.15
CA SER A 41 4.30 21.77 -0.58
C SER A 41 4.90 22.96 -1.34
N LYS A 42 4.72 24.19 -0.83
CA LYS A 42 5.48 25.35 -1.32
C LYS A 42 6.97 25.31 -0.94
N SER A 43 7.33 24.60 0.13
CA SER A 43 8.69 24.54 0.65
C SER A 43 9.50 23.38 0.08
N PHE A 44 8.87 22.35 -0.50
CA PHE A 44 9.55 21.24 -1.14
C PHE A 44 8.72 20.61 -2.27
N GLU A 45 9.40 20.09 -3.29
CA GLU A 45 8.76 19.42 -4.42
C GLU A 45 8.33 17.99 -4.07
N CYS A 46 7.38 17.44 -4.81
CA CYS A 46 6.98 16.05 -4.63
C CYS A 46 8.14 15.08 -4.94
N ASP A 47 8.37 14.08 -4.09
CA ASP A 47 9.25 12.95 -4.37
C ASP A 47 8.46 11.64 -4.44
N ILE A 48 8.00 11.32 -5.64
CA ILE A 48 7.23 10.10 -5.90
C ILE A 48 8.09 8.85 -5.69
N LYS A 49 9.39 8.90 -6.02
CA LYS A 49 10.26 7.73 -5.93
C LYS A 49 10.47 7.34 -4.46
N GLN A 50 10.76 8.32 -3.62
CA GLN A 50 10.93 8.11 -2.19
C GLN A 50 9.59 7.73 -1.52
N ALA A 51 8.48 8.34 -1.92
CA ALA A 51 7.17 7.93 -1.41
C ALA A 51 6.85 6.46 -1.70
N LEU A 52 7.11 5.98 -2.92
CA LEU A 52 6.88 4.59 -3.28
C LEU A 52 7.81 3.63 -2.53
N TYR A 53 9.03 4.06 -2.22
CA TYR A 53 9.94 3.29 -1.36
C TYR A 53 9.33 3.10 0.04
N TRP A 54 8.92 4.18 0.69
CA TRP A 54 8.34 4.09 2.04
C TRP A 54 7.02 3.32 2.08
N LEU A 55 6.18 3.44 1.05
CA LEU A 55 4.98 2.61 0.94
C LEU A 55 5.32 1.12 0.78
N LYS A 56 6.37 0.76 0.04
CA LYS A 56 6.80 -0.64 -0.09
C LYS A 56 7.32 -1.20 1.23
N GLU A 57 8.08 -0.41 1.98
CA GLU A 57 8.53 -0.81 3.32
C GLU A 57 7.35 -0.93 4.30
N ALA A 58 6.44 0.03 4.32
CA ALA A 58 5.23 -0.03 5.15
C ALA A 58 4.34 -1.23 4.83
N CYS A 59 4.27 -1.63 3.56
CA CYS A 59 3.49 -2.77 3.08
C CYS A 59 3.88 -4.11 3.72
N LYS A 60 5.08 -4.22 4.28
CA LYS A 60 5.54 -5.42 5.01
C LYS A 60 4.78 -5.65 6.31
N HIS A 61 4.25 -4.58 6.91
CA HIS A 61 3.64 -4.61 8.24
C HIS A 61 2.22 -4.02 8.29
N ASN A 62 1.85 -3.19 7.31
CA ASN A 62 0.56 -2.51 7.26
C ASN A 62 -0.18 -2.74 5.92
N PRO A 63 -1.38 -3.39 5.92
CA PRO A 63 -2.20 -3.58 4.72
C PRO A 63 -2.62 -2.29 4.01
N GLU A 64 -2.74 -1.17 4.74
CA GLU A 64 -3.13 0.11 4.14
C GLU A 64 -2.11 0.55 3.09
N ALA A 65 -0.82 0.34 3.33
CA ALA A 65 0.22 0.67 2.37
C ALA A 65 0.09 -0.15 1.08
N ALA A 66 -0.27 -1.43 1.18
CA ALA A 66 -0.56 -2.29 0.03
C ALA A 66 -1.76 -1.76 -0.77
N LEU A 67 -2.84 -1.36 -0.10
CA LEU A 67 -4.01 -0.75 -0.75
C LEU A 67 -3.63 0.54 -1.50
N ILE A 68 -2.80 1.39 -0.89
CA ILE A 68 -2.34 2.65 -1.51
C ILE A 68 -1.51 2.35 -2.76
N LEU A 69 -0.53 1.44 -2.69
CA LEU A 69 0.28 1.03 -3.84
C LEU A 69 -0.60 0.47 -4.97
N GLY A 70 -1.54 -0.40 -4.63
CA GLY A 70 -2.50 -0.97 -5.57
C GLY A 70 -3.28 0.11 -6.32
N LYS A 71 -3.79 1.12 -5.60
CA LYS A 71 -4.49 2.27 -6.20
C LYS A 71 -3.58 3.13 -7.08
N ILE A 72 -2.31 3.34 -6.67
CA ILE A 72 -1.34 4.13 -7.45
C ILE A 72 -1.11 3.48 -8.82
N TYR A 73 -0.82 2.17 -8.85
CA TYR A 73 -0.59 1.44 -10.10
C TYR A 73 -1.86 1.27 -10.92
N CYS A 74 -3.03 1.12 -10.29
CA CYS A 74 -4.31 1.02 -10.99
C CYS A 74 -4.65 2.32 -11.74
N LYS A 75 -4.46 3.46 -11.06
CA LYS A 75 -4.78 4.79 -11.62
C LYS A 75 -3.71 5.32 -12.56
N GLY A 76 -2.46 4.91 -12.39
CA GLY A 76 -1.33 5.45 -13.15
C GLY A 76 -1.10 6.95 -12.94
N LYS A 77 -1.53 7.51 -11.79
CA LYS A 77 -1.50 8.96 -11.54
C LYS A 77 -0.07 9.50 -11.35
N TYR A 78 0.79 8.72 -10.69
CA TYR A 78 2.15 9.12 -10.33
C TYR A 78 3.23 8.25 -11.00
N VAL A 79 2.82 7.10 -11.53
CA VAL A 79 3.65 6.11 -12.22
C VAL A 79 2.88 5.59 -13.41
N HIS A 80 3.54 4.93 -14.36
CA HIS A 80 2.82 4.26 -15.44
C HIS A 80 1.82 3.24 -14.86
N LYS A 81 0.63 3.20 -15.44
CA LYS A 81 -0.42 2.25 -15.06
C LYS A 81 0.12 0.84 -15.27
N ASP A 82 -0.03 -0.01 -14.25
CA ASP A 82 0.49 -1.38 -14.25
C ASP A 82 -0.54 -2.27 -13.56
N ILE A 83 -1.33 -2.99 -14.36
CA ILE A 83 -2.45 -3.80 -13.84
C ILE A 83 -1.95 -4.99 -13.04
N GLU A 84 -0.82 -5.58 -13.41
CA GLU A 84 -0.25 -6.72 -12.69
C GLU A 84 0.23 -6.29 -11.30
N LYS A 85 0.98 -5.18 -11.21
CA LYS A 85 1.38 -4.63 -9.90
C LYS A 85 0.19 -4.14 -9.08
N ALA A 86 -0.78 -3.50 -9.74
CA ALA A 86 -2.01 -3.06 -9.07
C ALA A 86 -2.72 -4.25 -8.44
N PHE A 87 -2.93 -5.31 -9.22
CA PHE A 87 -3.52 -6.56 -8.74
C PHE A 87 -2.73 -7.17 -7.60
N PHE A 88 -1.40 -7.25 -7.74
CA PHE A 88 -0.52 -7.79 -6.70
C PHE A 88 -0.72 -7.08 -5.37
N TYR A 89 -0.59 -5.77 -5.33
CA TYR A 89 -0.71 -5.01 -4.08
C TYR A 89 -2.14 -4.96 -3.53
N LEU A 90 -3.16 -4.90 -4.38
CA LEU A 90 -4.55 -4.99 -3.93
C LEU A 90 -4.85 -6.36 -3.33
N LYS A 91 -4.41 -7.45 -3.99
CA LYS A 91 -4.58 -8.81 -3.49
C LYS A 91 -3.80 -8.99 -2.20
N LEU A 92 -2.58 -8.47 -2.11
CA LEU A 92 -1.79 -8.44 -0.90
C LEU A 92 -2.53 -7.74 0.25
N ALA A 93 -3.15 -6.59 0.00
CA ALA A 93 -3.98 -5.88 0.97
C ALA A 93 -5.16 -6.74 1.48
N THR A 94 -5.75 -7.59 0.63
CA THR A 94 -6.81 -8.54 1.04
C THR A 94 -6.29 -9.71 1.89
N LEU A 95 -5.01 -10.07 1.77
CA LEU A 95 -4.39 -11.17 2.51
C LEU A 95 -3.90 -10.73 3.90
N PHE A 96 -3.56 -9.45 4.07
CA PHE A 96 -3.13 -8.89 5.35
C PHE A 96 -4.34 -8.59 6.27
N LYS A 97 -4.57 -9.49 7.23
CA LYS A 97 -5.43 -9.39 8.45
C LYS A 97 -6.95 -9.61 8.28
N CYS A 98 -7.41 -10.77 8.76
CA CYS A 98 -8.53 -10.78 9.70
C CYS A 98 -8.02 -10.39 11.09
N LYS A 99 -8.76 -9.57 11.86
CA LYS A 99 -8.49 -9.27 13.29
C LYS A 99 -8.35 -10.52 14.18
N CYS A 100 -8.79 -11.68 13.70
CA CYS A 100 -8.72 -12.98 14.38
C CYS A 100 -7.35 -13.68 14.30
N GLY A 101 -6.36 -13.16 13.57
CA GLY A 101 -5.00 -13.72 13.53
C GLY A 101 -4.84 -15.09 12.85
N LYS A 102 -5.91 -15.71 12.33
CA LYS A 102 -5.88 -17.11 11.83
C LYS A 102 -5.53 -17.32 10.35
N LEU A 103 -5.44 -16.26 9.53
CA LEU A 103 -5.36 -16.42 8.06
C LEU A 103 -3.95 -16.62 7.47
N ARG A 104 -2.87 -16.45 8.26
CA ARG A 104 -1.53 -16.75 7.74
C ARG A 104 -1.32 -18.26 7.54
N GLU A 105 -1.98 -19.12 8.32
CA GLU A 105 -1.84 -20.59 8.26
C GLU A 105 -2.98 -21.29 7.51
N GLN A 106 -4.20 -20.76 7.52
CA GLN A 106 -5.35 -21.44 6.89
C GLN A 106 -5.34 -21.39 5.35
N TYR A 107 -4.75 -20.36 4.74
CA TYR A 107 -4.50 -20.31 3.30
C TYR A 107 -3.35 -21.25 2.87
N HIS A 108 -2.33 -21.42 3.73
CA HIS A 108 -1.25 -22.40 3.50
C HIS A 108 -1.72 -23.86 3.50
N ASN A 109 -2.87 -24.12 4.10
CA ASN A 109 -3.43 -25.48 4.25
C ASN A 109 -4.63 -25.75 3.32
N ASN A 110 -4.93 -24.90 2.33
CA ASN A 110 -6.06 -25.05 1.38
C ASN A 110 -7.45 -25.17 2.05
N LEU A 111 -7.65 -24.65 3.26
CA LEU A 111 -8.87 -24.87 4.06
C LEU A 111 -10.00 -23.86 3.79
N ILE A 112 -9.79 -22.81 2.98
CA ILE A 112 -10.81 -21.79 2.70
C ILE A 112 -10.71 -21.31 1.25
N THR A 113 -11.83 -21.27 0.53
CA THR A 113 -11.94 -20.77 -0.85
C THR A 113 -12.55 -19.37 -0.95
N ASN A 114 -13.12 -18.83 0.13
CA ASN A 114 -13.82 -17.54 0.15
C ASN A 114 -13.36 -16.60 1.28
N VAL A 115 -13.36 -15.31 0.98
CA VAL A 115 -12.75 -14.22 1.76
C VAL A 115 -13.64 -13.82 2.96
N HIS A 116 -13.07 -13.45 4.12
CA HIS A 116 -13.80 -13.16 5.38
C HIS A 116 -14.05 -11.65 5.67
N PRO A 117 -15.25 -11.20 6.12
CA PRO A 117 -15.78 -9.82 6.22
C PRO A 117 -14.95 -8.64 6.83
N CYS A 118 -13.73 -8.82 7.33
CA CYS A 118 -12.98 -7.78 8.06
C CYS A 118 -12.09 -6.91 7.15
N PHE A 119 -12.56 -6.63 5.94
CA PHE A 119 -11.83 -6.05 4.81
C PHE A 119 -11.66 -4.53 4.88
N PRO A 120 -10.65 -3.95 4.22
CA PRO A 120 -10.91 -2.77 3.40
C PRO A 120 -11.68 -3.24 2.16
N ASP A 121 -13.00 -3.20 2.23
CA ASP A 121 -13.96 -3.52 1.14
C ASP A 121 -13.55 -2.91 -0.22
N GLU A 122 -12.83 -1.78 -0.16
CA GLU A 122 -12.26 -1.09 -1.30
C GLU A 122 -11.27 -1.92 -2.15
N ALA A 123 -10.39 -2.73 -1.54
CA ALA A 123 -9.39 -3.49 -2.32
C ALA A 123 -10.07 -4.52 -3.23
N GLY A 124 -11.03 -5.27 -2.67
CA GLY A 124 -11.80 -6.26 -3.43
C GLY A 124 -12.63 -5.62 -4.54
N LYS A 125 -13.27 -4.48 -4.25
CA LYS A 125 -14.01 -3.69 -5.25
C LYS A 125 -13.11 -3.24 -6.41
N GLU A 126 -11.87 -2.85 -6.13
CA GLU A 126 -10.93 -2.49 -7.18
C GLU A 126 -10.51 -3.71 -7.99
N ILE A 127 -10.20 -4.84 -7.37
CA ILE A 127 -9.81 -6.09 -8.05
C ILE A 127 -10.89 -6.55 -9.05
N VAL A 128 -12.17 -6.52 -8.67
CA VAL A 128 -13.28 -6.93 -9.55
C VAL A 128 -13.31 -6.11 -10.84
N LYS A 129 -12.84 -4.85 -10.82
CA LYS A 129 -12.79 -3.98 -11.99
C LYS A 129 -11.61 -4.26 -12.92
N LEU A 130 -10.61 -5.02 -12.47
CA LEU A 130 -9.33 -5.14 -13.18
C LEU A 130 -9.30 -6.21 -14.29
N SER A 131 -10.38 -6.99 -14.49
CA SER A 131 -10.47 -8.03 -15.53
C SER A 131 -9.19 -8.89 -15.62
N ILE A 132 -8.87 -9.57 -14.52
CA ILE A 132 -7.60 -10.29 -14.34
C ILE A 132 -7.58 -11.60 -15.13
N SER A 133 -6.51 -11.86 -15.88
CA SER A 133 -6.29 -13.12 -16.59
C SER A 133 -5.73 -14.22 -15.66
N GLU A 134 -5.89 -15.49 -16.06
CA GLU A 134 -5.29 -16.64 -15.35
C GLU A 134 -3.76 -16.52 -15.25
N ASP A 135 -3.10 -15.99 -16.29
CA ASP A 135 -1.66 -15.76 -16.27
C ASP A 135 -1.24 -14.75 -15.20
N THR A 136 -2.04 -13.68 -15.03
CA THR A 136 -1.81 -12.67 -13.99
C THR A 136 -1.99 -13.26 -12.59
N MET A 137 -2.95 -14.18 -12.41
CA MET A 137 -3.14 -14.93 -11.17
C MET A 137 -1.95 -15.83 -10.86
N ARG A 138 -1.44 -16.59 -11.85
CA ARG A 138 -0.27 -17.45 -11.67
C ARG A 138 0.98 -16.65 -11.31
N LYS A 139 1.20 -15.53 -12.01
CA LYS A 139 2.31 -14.61 -11.72
C LYS A 139 2.23 -14.04 -10.31
N PHE A 140 1.03 -13.67 -9.85
CA PHE A 140 0.82 -13.23 -8.47
C PHE A 140 1.31 -14.27 -7.46
N GLU A 141 1.00 -15.56 -7.66
CA GLU A 141 1.43 -16.61 -6.73
C GLU A 141 2.95 -16.76 -6.66
N GLU A 142 3.64 -16.62 -7.79
CA GLU A 142 5.10 -16.64 -7.87
C GLU A 142 5.72 -15.43 -7.18
N ASP A 143 5.27 -14.23 -7.56
CA ASP A 143 5.75 -12.97 -6.99
C ASP A 143 5.46 -12.90 -5.49
N PHE A 144 4.34 -13.45 -5.03
CA PHE A 144 3.96 -13.45 -3.63
C PHE A 144 4.87 -14.38 -2.80
N LYS A 145 5.31 -15.52 -3.35
CA LYS A 145 6.30 -16.39 -2.71
C LYS A 145 7.63 -15.67 -2.53
N ILE A 146 8.11 -14.99 -3.58
CA ILE A 146 9.35 -14.21 -3.54
C ILE A 146 9.24 -13.08 -2.52
N TRP A 147 8.17 -12.28 -2.59
CA TRP A 147 7.93 -11.19 -1.67
C TRP A 147 7.93 -11.64 -0.22
N ARG A 148 7.25 -12.76 0.08
CA ARG A 148 7.21 -13.34 1.43
C ARG A 148 8.59 -13.78 1.93
N SER A 149 9.45 -14.27 1.05
CA SER A 149 10.83 -14.68 1.41
C SER A 149 11.76 -13.49 1.71
N SER A 150 11.35 -12.28 1.33
CA SER A 150 12.11 -11.03 1.55
C SER A 150 11.71 -10.26 2.81
N LEU A 151 10.74 -10.78 3.57
CA LEU A 151 10.31 -10.26 4.87
C LEU A 151 11.18 -10.80 6.01
#